data_AF-A0A7C5REY2-F1
#
_entry.id   AF-A0A7C5REY2-F1
#
_cell.length_a   1.000
_cell.length_b   1.000
_cell.length_c   1.000
_cell.angle_alpha   90.00
_cell.angle_beta   90.00
_cell.angle_gamma   90.00
#
_symmetry.space_group_name_H-M   'P 1'
#
loop_
_entity.id
_entity.type
_entity.pdbx_description
1 polymer ?
#
loop_
_entity_poly.entity_id
_entity_poly.type
_entity_poly.pdbx_seq_one_letter_code
_entity_poly.pdbx_strand_id
1 'polypeptide(L)'
;MNPLALLTDTERETLVKALTFMGRTGRMPFPGELASLLGIVPSAARARVQRLAQLGLIQRQGRRPPVLTLEGARAAELLWDLGLIPEEDRGDYVRALRIIGARKEENRAGTAAG
;
A
#
# COMPACT_ATOMS: atom_id res chain seq x y z
N MET A 1 -5.69 -8.60 15.55
CA MET A 1 -4.36 -9.16 15.19
C MET A 1 -3.59 -8.05 14.49
N ASN A 2 -2.32 -7.82 14.83
CA ASN A 2 -1.52 -6.75 14.20
C ASN A 2 -0.94 -7.29 12.87
N PRO A 3 -1.42 -6.85 11.69
CA PRO A 3 -0.92 -7.35 10.40
C PRO A 3 0.56 -7.03 10.15
N LEU A 4 1.11 -6.00 10.81
CA LEU A 4 2.50 -5.60 10.65
C LEU A 4 3.47 -6.44 11.47
N ALA A 5 2.99 -7.13 12.51
CA ALA A 5 3.84 -7.95 13.38
C ALA A 5 4.50 -9.14 12.65
N LEU A 6 3.94 -9.53 11.50
CA LEU A 6 4.45 -10.62 10.67
C LEU A 6 5.30 -10.13 9.50
N LEU A 7 5.47 -8.80 9.35
CA LEU A 7 6.23 -8.22 8.24
C LEU A 7 7.66 -7.92 8.65
N THR A 8 8.58 -8.46 7.87
CA THR A 8 9.98 -8.00 7.81
C THR A 8 10.05 -6.56 7.31
N ASP A 9 11.17 -5.89 7.57
CA ASP A 9 11.40 -4.52 7.08
C ASP A 9 11.33 -4.43 5.55
N THR A 10 11.80 -5.47 4.85
CA THR A 10 11.71 -5.56 3.39
C THR A 10 10.26 -5.67 2.90
N GLU A 11 9.42 -6.49 3.55
CA GLU A 11 8.00 -6.60 3.19
C GLU A 11 7.25 -5.30 3.48
N ARG A 12 7.61 -4.63 4.58
CA ARG A 12 7.08 -3.33 4.95
C ARG A 12 7.43 -2.26 3.93
N GLU A 13 8.71 -2.12 3.59
CA GLU A 13 9.20 -1.21 2.54
C GLU A 13 8.46 -1.47 1.23
N THR A 14 8.32 -2.73 0.84
CA THR A 14 7.65 -3.12 -0.39
C THR A 14 6.18 -2.70 -0.39
N LEU A 15 5.48 -2.93 0.73
CA LEU A 15 4.09 -2.50 0.89
C LEU A 15 3.97 -0.98 0.82
N VAL A 16 4.85 -0.24 1.50
CA VAL A 16 4.89 1.23 1.48
C VAL A 16 5.08 1.75 0.06
N LYS A 17 6.05 1.23 -0.69
CA LYS A 17 6.30 1.67 -2.08
C LYS A 17 5.15 1.28 -3.00
N ALA A 18 4.51 0.13 -2.79
CA ALA A 18 3.34 -0.27 -3.57
C ALA A 18 2.13 0.63 -3.31
N LEU A 19 1.88 1.00 -2.05
CA LEU A 19 0.81 1.92 -1.67
C LEU A 19 1.09 3.34 -2.17
N THR A 20 2.33 3.82 -2.05
CA THR A 20 2.76 5.11 -2.60
C THR A 20 2.52 5.17 -4.11
N PHE A 21 2.88 4.11 -4.84
CA PHE A 21 2.57 4.01 -6.27
C PHE A 21 1.06 4.05 -6.55
N MET A 22 0.26 3.37 -5.75
CA MET A 22 -1.20 3.43 -5.85
C MET A 22 -1.74 4.84 -5.58
N GLY A 23 -1.16 5.57 -4.63
CA GLY A 23 -1.49 6.97 -4.40
C GLY A 23 -1.21 7.87 -5.60
N ARG A 24 -0.15 7.59 -6.36
CA ARG A 24 0.22 8.31 -7.59
C ARG A 24 -0.66 7.94 -8.78
N THR A 25 -1.05 6.68 -8.91
CA THR A 25 -1.59 6.13 -10.17
C THR A 25 -3.01 5.60 -10.09
N GLY A 26 -3.59 5.49 -8.89
CA GLY A 26 -4.92 4.92 -8.67
C GLY A 26 -4.97 3.38 -8.67
N ARG A 27 -3.83 2.69 -8.80
CA ARG A 27 -3.78 1.21 -8.83
C ARG A 27 -2.50 0.65 -8.21
N MET A 28 -2.52 -0.62 -7.80
CA MET A 28 -1.28 -1.28 -7.39
C MET A 28 -0.29 -1.41 -8.56
N PRO A 29 1.03 -1.43 -8.29
CA PRO A 29 2.04 -1.66 -9.32
C PRO A 29 2.05 -3.11 -9.80
N PHE A 30 2.39 -3.31 -11.07
CA PHE A 30 2.88 -4.59 -11.56
C PHE A 30 4.28 -4.89 -10.99
N PRO A 31 4.72 -6.16 -10.98
CA PRO A 31 6.07 -6.50 -10.50
C PRO A 31 7.20 -5.74 -11.20
N GLY A 32 7.07 -5.45 -12.50
CA GLY A 32 8.09 -4.67 -13.23
C GLY A 32 8.17 -3.22 -12.78
N GLU A 33 7.03 -2.58 -12.49
CA GLU A 33 6.98 -1.22 -11.98
C GLU A 33 7.53 -1.15 -10.56
N LEU A 34 7.18 -2.14 -9.74
CA LEU A 34 7.71 -2.26 -8.39
C LEU A 34 9.23 -2.51 -8.39
N ALA A 35 9.74 -3.26 -9.36
CA ALA A 35 11.17 -3.47 -9.56
C ALA A 35 11.89 -2.14 -9.81
N SER A 36 11.36 -1.31 -10.71
CA SER A 36 11.90 0.02 -11.01
C SER A 36 11.84 0.95 -9.79
N LEU A 37 10.75 0.93 -9.02
CA LEU A 37 10.59 1.77 -7.82
C LEU A 37 11.59 1.41 -6.72
N LEU A 38 11.90 0.13 -6.58
CA LEU A 38 12.79 -0.39 -5.53
C LEU A 38 14.25 -0.48 -5.98
N GLY A 39 14.56 -0.21 -7.25
CA GLY A 39 15.91 -0.39 -7.79
C GLY A 39 16.38 -1.85 -7.77
N ILE A 40 15.47 -2.82 -7.90
CA ILE A 40 15.77 -4.26 -7.85
C ILE A 40 15.46 -4.94 -9.18
N VAL A 41 15.97 -6.16 -9.35
CA VAL A 41 15.70 -6.97 -10.55
C VAL A 41 14.23 -7.47 -10.58
N PRO A 42 13.63 -7.66 -11.77
CA PRO A 42 12.21 -8.06 -11.89
C PRO A 42 11.85 -9.37 -11.20
N SER A 43 12.77 -10.34 -11.13
CA SER A 43 12.57 -11.60 -10.42
C SER A 43 12.40 -11.40 -8.92
N ALA A 44 13.22 -10.52 -8.31
CA ALA A 44 13.12 -10.16 -6.90
C ALA A 44 11.78 -9.44 -6.62
N ALA A 45 11.39 -8.48 -7.45
CA ALA A 45 10.11 -7.80 -7.29
C ALA A 45 8.91 -8.76 -7.40
N ARG A 46 8.94 -9.72 -8.34
CA ARG A 46 7.93 -10.78 -8.43
C ARG A 46 7.85 -11.61 -7.15
N ALA A 47 8.99 -11.98 -6.57
CA ALA A 47 9.04 -12.71 -5.30
C ALA A 47 8.43 -11.88 -4.16
N ARG A 48 8.75 -10.58 -4.07
CA ARG A 48 8.16 -9.69 -3.05
C ARG A 48 6.63 -9.54 -3.22
N VAL A 49 6.14 -9.37 -4.44
CA VAL A 49 4.69 -9.35 -4.73
C VAL A 49 4.03 -10.69 -4.36
N GLN A 50 4.66 -11.81 -4.70
CA GLN A 50 4.16 -13.13 -4.30
C GLN A 50 4.10 -13.26 -2.78
N ARG A 51 5.10 -12.73 -2.07
CA ARG A 51 5.14 -12.76 -0.61
C ARG A 51 4.02 -11.93 0.01
N LEU A 52 3.79 -10.70 -0.47
CA LEU A 52 2.63 -9.89 -0.02
C LEU A 52 1.29 -10.60 -0.27
N ALA A 53 1.19 -11.36 -1.36
CA ALA A 53 -0.01 -12.15 -1.65
C ALA A 53 -0.18 -13.35 -0.71
N GLN A 54 0.92 -14.06 -0.38
CA GLN A 54 0.90 -15.15 0.59
C GLN A 54 0.53 -14.67 1.99
N LEU A 55 0.93 -13.44 2.34
CA LEU A 55 0.56 -12.76 3.58
C LEU A 55 -0.88 -12.22 3.56
N GLY A 56 -1.60 -12.39 2.45
CA GLY A 56 -2.98 -11.95 2.33
C GLY A 56 -3.17 -10.44 2.22
N LEU A 57 -2.10 -9.66 1.99
CA LEU A 57 -2.15 -8.19 1.89
C LEU A 57 -2.60 -7.71 0.51
N ILE A 58 -2.32 -8.51 -0.52
CA ILE A 58 -2.74 -8.24 -1.89
C ILE A 58 -3.30 -9.52 -2.53
N GLN A 59 -4.14 -9.36 -3.54
CA GLN A 59 -4.61 -10.46 -4.37
C GLN A 59 -4.10 -10.26 -5.81
N ARG A 60 -3.43 -11.28 -6.35
CA ARG A 60 -2.92 -11.26 -7.73
C ARG A 60 -4.08 -11.48 -8.72
N GLN A 61 -4.07 -10.75 -9.84
CA GLN A 61 -5.12 -10.82 -10.86
C GLN A 61 -4.63 -11.24 -12.24
N GLY A 62 -3.81 -12.29 -12.34
CA GLY A 62 -3.32 -12.77 -13.64
C GLY A 62 -2.61 -11.68 -14.45
N ARG A 63 -3.26 -11.19 -15.54
CA ARG A 63 -2.76 -10.11 -16.41
C ARG A 63 -3.10 -8.69 -15.92
N ARG A 64 -3.90 -8.54 -14.88
CA ARG A 64 -4.26 -7.24 -14.29
C ARG A 64 -3.35 -6.91 -13.11
N PRO A 65 -3.25 -5.62 -12.73
CA PRO A 65 -2.55 -5.23 -11.51
C PRO A 65 -3.13 -5.98 -10.30
N PRO A 66 -2.31 -6.27 -9.27
CA PRO A 66 -2.82 -6.78 -8.02
C PRO A 66 -3.87 -5.84 -7.42
N VAL A 67 -4.71 -6.36 -6.53
CA VAL A 67 -5.61 -5.53 -5.73
C VAL A 67 -5.25 -5.62 -4.26
N LEU A 68 -5.39 -4.52 -3.54
CA LEU A 68 -5.21 -4.52 -2.10
C LEU A 68 -6.37 -5.27 -1.44
N THR A 69 -6.08 -6.11 -0.45
CA THR A 69 -7.13 -6.79 0.34
C THR A 69 -7.57 -5.90 1.51
N LEU A 70 -8.61 -6.34 2.24
CA LEU A 70 -8.99 -5.71 3.50
C LEU A 70 -7.85 -5.71 4.54
N GLU A 71 -7.09 -6.81 4.62
CA GLU A 71 -5.97 -6.89 5.54
C GLU A 71 -4.80 -5.99 5.11
N GLY A 72 -4.57 -5.88 3.79
CA GLY A 72 -3.64 -4.91 3.23
C GLY A 72 -4.04 -3.46 3.52
N ALA A 73 -5.33 -3.14 3.49
CA ALA A 73 -5.86 -1.83 3.86
C ALA A 73 -5.62 -1.52 5.35
N ARG A 74 -5.88 -2.46 6.24
CA ARG A 74 -5.59 -2.31 7.68
C ARG A 74 -4.10 -2.15 7.96
N ALA A 75 -3.26 -2.91 7.27
CA ALA A 75 -1.81 -2.74 7.35
C ALA A 75 -1.39 -1.35 6.86
N ALA A 76 -2.04 -0.83 5.82
CA ALA A 76 -1.76 0.49 5.29
C ALA A 76 -2.07 1.60 6.32
N GLU A 77 -3.23 1.53 6.97
CA GLU A 77 -3.61 2.44 8.06
C GLU A 77 -2.62 2.37 9.21
N LEU A 78 -2.29 1.17 9.67
CA LEU A 78 -1.40 1.01 10.81
C LEU A 78 0.02 1.53 10.54
N LEU A 79 0.53 1.42 9.31
CA LEU A 79 1.81 2.02 8.94
C LEU A 79 1.80 3.55 9.06
N TRP A 80 0.67 4.17 8.71
CA TRP A 80 0.49 5.61 8.86
C TRP A 80 0.43 6.01 10.32
N ASP A 81 -0.40 5.32 11.12
CA ASP A 81 -0.60 5.61 12.53
C ASP A 81 0.69 5.47 13.35
N LEU A 82 1.54 4.51 12.97
CA LEU A 82 2.85 4.30 13.59
C LEU A 82 3.94 5.23 13.04
N GLY A 83 3.64 6.09 12.07
CA GLY A 83 4.61 7.02 11.47
C GLY A 83 5.73 6.33 10.68
N LEU A 84 5.50 5.10 10.19
CA LEU A 84 6.49 4.25 9.52
C LEU A 84 6.62 4.56 8.01
N ILE A 85 6.11 5.71 7.58
CA ILE A 85 6.15 6.16 6.19
C ILE A 85 7.24 7.22 6.03
N PRO A 86 8.22 7.00 5.11
CA PRO A 86 9.22 8.01 4.76
C PRO A 86 8.56 9.32 4.37
N GLU A 87 9.14 10.44 4.78
CA GLU A 87 8.52 11.76 4.63
C GLU A 87 8.23 12.10 3.16
N GLU A 88 9.13 11.72 2.26
CA GLU A 88 9.01 11.91 0.81
C GLU A 88 7.84 11.14 0.19
N ASP A 89 7.39 10.05 0.83
CA ASP A 89 6.31 9.20 0.34
C ASP A 89 4.94 9.57 0.96
N ARG A 90 4.92 10.36 2.05
CA ARG A 90 3.70 10.63 2.85
C ARG A 90 2.56 11.21 2.02
N GLY A 91 2.84 12.15 1.11
CA GLY A 91 1.78 12.80 0.31
C GLY A 91 1.03 11.80 -0.58
N ASP A 92 1.77 10.93 -1.25
CA ASP A 92 1.19 9.85 -2.06
C ASP A 92 0.55 8.77 -1.20
N TYR A 93 1.16 8.44 -0.07
CA TYR A 93 0.59 7.47 0.85
C TYR A 93 -0.78 7.91 1.39
N VAL A 94 -0.95 9.19 1.72
CA VAL A 94 -2.26 9.76 2.10
C VAL A 94 -3.26 9.66 0.96
N ARG A 95 -2.84 9.88 -0.30
CA ARG A 95 -3.71 9.65 -1.47
C ARG A 95 -4.15 8.20 -1.56
N ALA A 96 -3.25 7.25 -1.32
CA ALA A 96 -3.58 5.82 -1.29
C ALA A 96 -4.62 5.48 -0.22
N LEU A 97 -4.46 5.98 1.01
CA LEU A 97 -5.46 5.79 2.09
C LEU A 97 -6.85 6.33 1.70
N ARG A 98 -6.90 7.48 1.01
CA ARG A 98 -8.17 8.02 0.49
C ARG A 98 -8.80 7.11 -0.57
N ILE A 99 -8.00 6.56 -1.49
CA ILE A 99 -8.46 5.62 -2.53
C ILE A 99 -9.02 4.34 -1.91
N ILE A 100 -8.34 3.80 -0.89
CA ILE A 100 -8.78 2.62 -0.15
C ILE A 100 -10.14 2.85 0.54
N GLY A 101 -10.48 4.11 0.82
CA GLY A 101 -11.65 4.47 1.63
C GLY A 101 -11.37 4.45 3.13
N ALA A 102 -10.11 4.27 3.53
CA ALA A 102 -9.64 4.31 4.92
C ALA A 102 -9.85 5.66 5.61
N ARG A 103 -9.97 6.75 4.84
CA ARG A 103 -10.12 8.13 5.34
C ARG A 103 -11.42 8.79 4.83
N LYS A 104 -12.56 8.12 4.97
CA LYS A 104 -13.88 8.69 4.62
C LYS A 104 -14.57 9.49 5.73
N GLU A 105 -13.94 9.70 6.89
CA GLU A 105 -14.57 10.41 8.03
C GLU A 105 -13.83 11.65 8.53
N GLU A 106 -13.23 12.47 7.66
CA GLU A 106 -12.79 13.82 8.07
C GLU A 106 -13.43 14.97 7.27
N ASN A 107 -14.19 14.69 6.21
CA ASN A 107 -14.84 15.72 5.38
C ASN A 107 -16.38 15.66 5.39
N ARG A 108 -17.01 14.96 6.33
CA ARG A 108 -18.48 14.98 6.53
C ARG A 108 -18.95 15.71 7.80
N ALA A 109 -18.04 16.17 8.65
CA ALA A 109 -18.39 16.93 9.87
C ALA A 109 -18.26 18.46 9.72
N GLY A 110 -17.95 18.97 8.52
CA GLY A 110 -17.63 20.39 8.29
C GLY A 110 -18.56 21.16 7.35
N THR A 111 -19.75 20.64 7.02
CA THR A 111 -20.72 21.39 6.18
C THR A 111 -22.15 21.11 6.63
N ALA A 112 -22.39 21.45 7.91
CA ALA A 112 -23.72 21.58 8.48
C ALA A 112 -23.71 22.68 9.54
N ALA A 113 -23.26 23.89 9.16
CA ALA A 113 -23.54 25.15 9.85
C ALA A 113 -23.03 26.29 8.96
N GLY A 114 -23.96 27.11 8.45
CA GLY A 114 -23.69 28.24 7.57
C GLY A 114 -24.89 28.52 6.70
#